data_AF-A0A938PND9-F1
#
_entry.id   AF-A0A938PND9-F1
#
_cell.length_a   1.000
_cell.length_b   1.000
_cell.length_c   1.000
_cell.angle_alpha   90.00
_cell.angle_beta   90.00
_cell.angle_gamma   90.00
#
_symmetry.space_group_name_H-M   'P 1'
#
loop_
_entity.id
_entity.type
_entity.pdbx_description
1 polymer ?
#
loop_
_entity_poly.entity_id
_entity_poly.type
_entity_poly.pdbx_seq_one_letter_code
_entity_poly.pdbx_strand_id
1 'polypeptide(L)'
;PIKIVVVDTQVYSNTGGQAATSTFVSQVADMTPFGKNAAGKKEIRKEMSLIGMAHRSAFVLQSATSRPTHLIEGYIDGLNSRRPALFNIYAVCPPEHGVGDDRANQQSQLAVESRAYPLFRYDPDQGTTFSECVSLDGNPALEADWPEYTLAYADEAGQTQKMTLPMTFADFALTEGRFAKQFKKAPQETWNDDMVLLADFIKLSESERDGCFPFIWAVDKKNRLMRAMVSQALVNACEERLAFWHQLKDVAKVTAGAIDESAIVEKARAEILAHLTASLVGLGSGGVPAESAAPTPASPVAAAADGYESVYIDTPECSACDECTTIAPKAFVYNDQKLAIVVNPQGAKFADFVKAAEKCTSGCLHPGTPWNMNEPGIEKLMARAAKYN
;
A
#
# COMPACT_ATOMS: atom_id res chain seq x y z
N PRO A 1 -27.70 -0.31 22.29
CA PRO A 1 -27.53 0.53 21.09
C PRO A 1 -27.63 -0.35 19.83
N ILE A 2 -28.02 0.21 18.69
CA ILE A 2 -28.14 -0.54 17.43
C ILE A 2 -26.74 -0.81 16.85
N LYS A 3 -26.56 -1.99 16.26
CA LYS A 3 -25.34 -2.41 15.55
C LYS A 3 -25.73 -2.75 14.12
N ILE A 4 -25.11 -2.07 13.15
CA ILE A 4 -25.46 -2.16 11.73
C ILE A 4 -24.28 -2.78 11.00
N VAL A 5 -24.52 -3.82 10.23
CA VAL A 5 -23.53 -4.41 9.33
C VAL A 5 -23.96 -4.12 7.89
N VAL A 6 -23.10 -3.43 7.15
CA VAL A 6 -23.23 -3.19 5.72
C VAL A 6 -22.28 -4.15 5.00
N VAL A 7 -22.85 -5.04 4.20
CA VAL A 7 -22.12 -5.95 3.33
C VAL A 7 -21.97 -5.26 1.98
N ASP A 8 -20.83 -4.60 1.75
CA ASP A 8 -20.65 -3.67 0.65
C ASP A 8 -20.07 -4.36 -0.58
N THR A 9 -20.97 -4.78 -1.47
CA THR A 9 -20.64 -5.38 -2.77
C THR A 9 -20.53 -4.36 -3.91
N GLN A 10 -20.68 -3.06 -3.64
CA GLN A 10 -20.69 -1.98 -4.65
C GLN A 10 -21.76 -2.07 -5.75
N VAL A 11 -22.72 -2.98 -5.65
CA VAL A 11 -23.83 -3.15 -6.60
C VAL A 11 -25.03 -3.73 -5.88
N TYR A 12 -26.20 -3.73 -6.51
CA TYR A 12 -27.31 -4.56 -6.04
C TYR A 12 -27.16 -5.99 -6.53
N SER A 13 -26.39 -6.79 -5.79
CA SER A 13 -26.08 -8.17 -6.15
C SER A 13 -27.32 -9.05 -6.32
N ASN A 14 -28.35 -8.87 -5.48
CA ASN A 14 -29.57 -9.68 -5.55
C ASN A 14 -30.38 -9.45 -6.84
N THR A 15 -30.30 -8.26 -7.44
CA THR A 15 -31.08 -7.87 -8.62
C THR A 15 -30.27 -7.89 -9.92
N GLY A 16 -29.14 -8.61 -9.93
CA GLY A 16 -28.31 -8.78 -11.12
C GLY A 16 -27.33 -7.63 -11.39
N GLY A 17 -26.81 -7.00 -10.33
CA GLY A 17 -25.65 -6.11 -10.46
C GLY A 17 -25.97 -4.69 -10.89
N GLN A 18 -27.08 -4.12 -10.42
CA GLN A 18 -27.43 -2.72 -10.70
C GLN A 18 -26.49 -1.74 -9.98
N ALA A 19 -26.24 -0.61 -10.62
CA ALA A 19 -25.45 0.46 -10.04
C ALA A 19 -26.07 0.97 -8.73
N ALA A 20 -25.21 1.18 -7.74
CA ALA A 20 -25.54 1.71 -6.42
C ALA A 20 -24.73 2.99 -6.15
N THR A 21 -25.06 3.70 -5.08
CA THR A 21 -24.25 4.85 -4.65
C THR A 21 -22.85 4.45 -4.17
N SER A 22 -22.64 3.17 -3.80
CA SER A 22 -21.34 2.59 -3.44
C SER A 22 -20.52 2.10 -4.64
N THR A 23 -21.07 2.10 -5.86
CA THR A 23 -20.36 1.76 -7.10
C THR A 23 -19.21 2.73 -7.34
N PHE A 24 -18.05 2.25 -7.81
CA PHE A 24 -16.89 3.08 -8.11
C PHE A 24 -17.07 3.92 -9.39
N VAL A 25 -16.31 5.00 -9.51
CA VAL A 25 -16.16 5.72 -10.77
C VAL A 25 -15.65 4.76 -11.84
N SER A 26 -16.14 4.92 -13.07
CA SER A 26 -15.85 4.08 -14.23
C SER A 26 -16.36 2.63 -14.15
N GLN A 27 -16.88 2.15 -13.02
CA GLN A 27 -17.35 0.76 -12.89
C GLN A 27 -18.52 0.49 -13.85
N VAL A 28 -18.48 -0.67 -14.51
CA VAL A 28 -19.63 -1.17 -15.27
C VAL A 28 -20.57 -1.92 -14.34
N ALA A 29 -21.83 -1.53 -14.36
CA ALA A 29 -22.93 -2.21 -13.72
C ALA A 29 -24.20 -2.04 -14.59
N ASP A 30 -25.28 -2.74 -14.26
CA ASP A 30 -26.56 -2.44 -14.90
C ASP A 30 -26.93 -0.96 -14.63
N MET A 31 -27.48 -0.28 -15.64
CA MET A 31 -27.68 1.18 -15.73
C MET A 31 -26.42 2.05 -15.91
N THR A 32 -25.21 1.50 -15.83
CA THR A 32 -23.95 2.25 -16.04
C THR A 32 -23.03 1.55 -17.04
N PRO A 33 -23.42 1.47 -18.33
CA PRO A 33 -22.63 0.78 -19.34
C PRO A 33 -21.33 1.53 -19.65
N PHE A 34 -20.37 0.81 -20.22
CA PHE A 34 -19.14 1.36 -20.79
C PHE A 34 -19.08 1.08 -22.29
N GLY A 35 -18.75 2.11 -23.08
CA GLY A 35 -18.71 2.08 -24.54
C GLY A 35 -18.34 3.44 -25.15
N LYS A 36 -18.61 3.63 -26.44
CA LYS A 36 -18.23 4.87 -27.15
C LYS A 36 -18.84 6.14 -26.54
N ASN A 37 -20.08 6.06 -26.03
CA ASN A 37 -20.84 7.19 -25.49
C ASN A 37 -21.10 7.06 -23.97
N ALA A 38 -20.50 6.08 -23.31
CA ALA A 38 -20.76 5.78 -21.91
C ALA A 38 -19.45 5.36 -21.22
N ALA A 39 -19.22 5.86 -20.01
CA ALA A 39 -17.94 5.75 -19.34
C ALA A 39 -18.05 4.98 -18.00
N GLY A 40 -19.07 4.12 -17.84
CA GLY A 40 -19.44 3.57 -16.54
C GLY A 40 -20.08 4.62 -15.64
N LYS A 41 -20.09 4.38 -14.32
CA LYS A 41 -20.58 5.35 -13.34
C LYS A 41 -19.70 6.60 -13.32
N LYS A 42 -20.33 7.78 -13.28
CA LYS A 42 -19.63 9.07 -13.30
C LYS A 42 -19.50 9.70 -11.91
N GLU A 43 -20.46 9.42 -11.05
CA GLU A 43 -20.51 9.97 -9.70
C GLU A 43 -19.48 9.27 -8.81
N ILE A 44 -18.87 10.05 -7.91
CA ILE A 44 -17.99 9.51 -6.88
C ILE A 44 -18.73 8.52 -5.99
N ARG A 45 -17.99 7.61 -5.38
CA ARG A 45 -18.55 6.65 -4.44
C ARG A 45 -19.02 7.40 -3.18
N LYS A 46 -20.18 7.01 -2.66
CA LYS A 46 -20.64 7.48 -1.35
C LYS A 46 -19.91 6.74 -0.24
N GLU A 47 -18.99 7.42 0.43
CA GLU A 47 -18.17 6.83 1.50
C GLU A 47 -18.93 6.76 2.83
N MET A 48 -19.47 5.59 3.12
CA MET A 48 -20.29 5.34 4.31
C MET A 48 -19.52 5.63 5.62
N SER A 49 -18.21 5.44 5.61
CA SER A 49 -17.36 5.59 6.80
C SER A 49 -17.20 7.05 7.23
N LEU A 50 -17.03 7.95 6.27
CA LEU A 50 -17.01 9.40 6.53
C LEU A 50 -18.39 9.89 7.00
N ILE A 51 -19.47 9.37 6.42
CA ILE A 51 -20.84 9.73 6.81
C ILE A 51 -21.13 9.23 8.23
N GLY A 52 -20.72 8.00 8.56
CA GLY A 52 -20.82 7.46 9.91
C GLY A 52 -20.05 8.32 10.92
N MET A 53 -18.81 8.71 10.59
CA MET A 53 -17.98 9.60 11.41
C MET A 53 -18.64 10.97 11.62
N ALA A 54 -19.30 11.52 10.60
CA ALA A 54 -19.98 12.81 10.67
C ALA A 54 -21.09 12.85 11.74
N HIS A 55 -21.66 11.70 12.14
CA HIS A 55 -22.60 11.61 13.27
C HIS A 55 -21.94 11.82 14.64
N ARG A 56 -20.60 11.84 14.72
CA ARG A 56 -19.73 12.06 15.90
C ARG A 56 -19.89 11.11 17.08
N SER A 57 -21.04 10.46 17.19
CA SER A 57 -21.49 9.68 18.34
C SER A 57 -21.60 8.20 18.03
N ALA A 58 -21.38 7.79 16.78
CA ALA A 58 -21.40 6.40 16.34
C ALA A 58 -19.97 5.87 16.22
N PHE A 59 -19.75 4.63 16.64
CA PHE A 59 -18.56 3.88 16.28
C PHE A 59 -18.66 3.46 14.81
N VAL A 60 -17.56 3.55 14.07
CA VAL A 60 -17.53 3.17 12.65
C VAL A 60 -16.31 2.32 12.38
N LEU A 61 -16.52 1.20 11.69
CA LEU A 61 -15.46 0.33 11.18
C LEU A 61 -15.67 0.12 9.69
N GLN A 62 -14.65 0.44 8.89
CA GLN A 62 -14.50 0.00 7.52
C GLN A 62 -13.43 -1.08 7.46
N SER A 63 -13.79 -2.29 7.04
CA SER A 63 -12.84 -3.39 7.00
C SER A 63 -13.05 -4.29 5.78
N ALA A 64 -12.13 -5.20 5.55
CA ALA A 64 -12.17 -6.17 4.47
C ALA A 64 -12.03 -7.60 5.03
N THR A 65 -12.64 -8.57 4.36
CA THR A 65 -12.57 -9.99 4.76
C THR A 65 -11.15 -10.57 4.73
N SER A 66 -10.26 -9.98 3.92
CA SER A 66 -8.84 -10.33 3.83
C SER A 66 -8.00 -9.89 5.02
N ARG A 67 -8.54 -9.04 5.90
CA ARG A 67 -7.84 -8.47 7.08
C ARG A 67 -8.53 -8.94 8.37
N PRO A 68 -8.44 -10.24 8.72
CA PRO A 68 -9.20 -10.82 9.82
C PRO A 68 -8.86 -10.21 11.19
N THR A 69 -7.60 -9.86 11.45
CA THR A 69 -7.20 -9.20 12.71
C THR A 69 -7.92 -7.86 12.89
N HIS A 70 -7.79 -6.96 11.91
CA HIS A 70 -8.48 -5.66 11.92
C HIS A 70 -10.00 -5.81 12.04
N LEU A 71 -10.58 -6.81 11.35
CA LEU A 71 -12.01 -7.10 11.40
C LEU A 71 -12.46 -7.58 12.80
N ILE A 72 -11.76 -8.54 13.41
CA ILE A 72 -12.11 -9.13 14.70
C ILE A 72 -11.95 -8.09 15.82
N GLU A 73 -10.82 -7.37 15.86
CA GLU A 73 -10.59 -6.31 16.84
C GLU A 73 -11.64 -5.21 16.72
N GLY A 74 -11.90 -4.74 15.49
CA GLY A 74 -12.92 -3.75 15.22
C GLY A 74 -14.33 -4.21 15.61
N TYR A 75 -14.66 -5.50 15.44
CA TYR A 75 -15.93 -6.04 15.94
C TYR A 75 -15.98 -6.05 17.47
N ILE A 76 -14.92 -6.46 18.15
CA ILE A 76 -14.86 -6.46 19.62
C ILE A 76 -15.09 -5.04 20.15
N ASP A 77 -14.36 -4.05 19.62
CA ASP A 77 -14.50 -2.64 20.01
C ASP A 77 -15.91 -2.12 19.73
N GLY A 78 -16.41 -2.33 18.51
CA GLY A 78 -17.72 -1.84 18.10
C GLY A 78 -18.88 -2.51 18.84
N LEU A 79 -18.77 -3.79 19.20
CA LEU A 79 -19.78 -4.50 19.99
C LEU A 79 -19.77 -4.06 21.46
N ASN A 80 -18.58 -3.83 22.03
CA ASN A 80 -18.43 -3.34 23.40
C ASN A 80 -18.77 -1.86 23.56
N SER A 81 -18.74 -1.08 22.47
CA SER A 81 -19.12 0.33 22.51
C SER A 81 -20.57 0.51 22.95
N ARG A 82 -20.81 1.47 23.87
CA ARG A 82 -22.15 1.85 24.35
C ARG A 82 -22.92 2.71 23.34
N ARG A 83 -22.35 2.94 22.16
CA ARG A 83 -22.87 3.79 21.09
C ARG A 83 -23.45 2.97 19.93
N PRO A 84 -24.23 3.58 19.02
CA PRO A 84 -24.52 2.96 17.73
C PRO A 84 -23.22 2.58 17.04
N ALA A 85 -23.17 1.41 16.39
CA ALA A 85 -21.99 0.99 15.64
C ALA A 85 -22.35 0.66 14.19
N LEU A 86 -21.50 1.08 13.27
CA LEU A 86 -21.60 0.81 11.84
C LEU A 86 -20.38 0.03 11.39
N PHE A 87 -20.60 -1.17 10.89
CA PHE A 87 -19.57 -2.03 10.32
C PHE A 87 -19.76 -2.09 8.80
N ASN A 88 -18.94 -1.38 8.04
CA ASN A 88 -18.93 -1.38 6.59
C ASN A 88 -17.86 -2.36 6.09
N ILE A 89 -18.27 -3.51 5.55
CA ILE A 89 -17.36 -4.60 5.22
C ILE A 89 -17.32 -4.78 3.70
N TYR A 90 -16.12 -4.68 3.11
CA TYR A 90 -15.92 -5.02 1.71
C TYR A 90 -16.24 -6.49 1.47
N ALA A 91 -17.20 -6.73 0.57
CA ALA A 91 -17.63 -8.07 0.22
C ALA A 91 -17.50 -8.26 -1.29
N VAL A 92 -16.62 -9.19 -1.67
CA VAL A 92 -16.46 -9.58 -3.06
C VAL A 92 -17.72 -10.30 -3.51
N CYS A 93 -18.25 -9.92 -4.66
CA CYS A 93 -19.40 -10.55 -5.29
C CYS A 93 -18.92 -11.21 -6.58
N PRO A 94 -18.56 -12.51 -6.57
CA PRO A 94 -18.00 -13.20 -7.74
C PRO A 94 -18.75 -12.95 -9.06
N PRO A 95 -20.09 -13.09 -9.15
CA PRO A 95 -20.80 -12.88 -10.41
C PRO A 95 -20.72 -11.44 -10.90
N GLU A 96 -20.90 -10.45 -10.02
CA GLU A 96 -21.02 -9.05 -10.42
C GLU A 96 -19.68 -8.33 -10.53
N HIS A 97 -18.65 -8.83 -9.84
CA HIS A 97 -17.28 -8.35 -9.98
C HIS A 97 -16.57 -9.05 -11.14
N GLY A 98 -17.09 -10.19 -11.59
CA GLY A 98 -16.49 -11.00 -12.65
C GLY A 98 -15.18 -11.63 -12.19
N VAL A 99 -15.17 -12.17 -10.96
CA VAL A 99 -14.01 -12.82 -10.33
C VAL A 99 -14.34 -14.28 -10.01
N GLY A 100 -13.34 -15.14 -10.00
CA GLY A 100 -13.51 -16.54 -9.62
C GLY A 100 -13.82 -16.71 -8.13
N ASP A 101 -14.64 -17.70 -7.79
CA ASP A 101 -15.03 -17.99 -6.40
C ASP A 101 -13.82 -18.29 -5.50
N ASP A 102 -12.79 -18.92 -6.06
CA ASP A 102 -11.52 -19.26 -5.39
C ASP A 102 -10.64 -18.03 -5.11
N ARG A 103 -10.92 -16.89 -5.75
CA ARG A 103 -10.11 -15.66 -5.65
C ARG A 103 -10.74 -14.58 -4.77
N ALA A 104 -11.89 -14.84 -4.15
CA ALA A 104 -12.59 -13.83 -3.36
C ALA A 104 -11.72 -13.21 -2.25
N ASN A 105 -10.92 -14.02 -1.54
CA ASN A 105 -10.05 -13.50 -0.49
C ASN A 105 -8.89 -12.66 -1.05
N GLN A 106 -8.26 -13.13 -2.13
CA GLN A 106 -7.20 -12.38 -2.82
C GLN A 106 -7.73 -11.06 -3.37
N GLN A 107 -8.94 -11.04 -3.94
CA GLN A 107 -9.56 -9.82 -4.45
C GLN A 107 -9.84 -8.82 -3.34
N SER A 108 -10.28 -9.31 -2.17
CA SER A 108 -10.47 -8.50 -0.96
C SER A 108 -9.15 -7.91 -0.46
N GLN A 109 -8.03 -8.62 -0.61
CA GLN A 109 -6.70 -8.11 -0.28
C GLN A 109 -6.27 -7.01 -1.27
N LEU A 110 -6.40 -7.26 -2.58
CA LEU A 110 -6.09 -6.28 -3.62
C LEU A 110 -6.92 -5.00 -3.49
N ALA A 111 -8.17 -5.09 -3.04
CA ALA A 111 -9.01 -3.91 -2.80
C ALA A 111 -8.43 -2.98 -1.70
N VAL A 112 -7.82 -3.55 -0.65
CA VAL A 112 -7.17 -2.77 0.41
C VAL A 112 -5.84 -2.20 -0.09
N GLU A 113 -5.04 -3.01 -0.77
CA GLU A 113 -3.71 -2.62 -1.28
C GLU A 113 -3.81 -1.53 -2.35
N SER A 114 -4.79 -1.61 -3.24
CA SER A 114 -5.01 -0.62 -4.31
C SER A 114 -5.73 0.65 -3.89
N ARG A 115 -5.93 0.88 -2.58
CA ARG A 115 -6.76 1.97 -2.02
C ARG A 115 -8.20 2.00 -2.57
N ALA A 116 -8.69 0.93 -3.20
CA ALA A 116 -10.09 0.82 -3.60
C ALA A 116 -11.00 0.89 -2.37
N TYR A 117 -10.60 0.20 -1.29
CA TYR A 117 -11.32 0.10 -0.04
C TYR A 117 -10.35 0.12 1.16
N PRO A 118 -9.83 1.31 1.53
CA PRO A 118 -8.91 1.44 2.66
C PRO A 118 -9.61 1.08 3.98
N LEU A 119 -8.85 0.52 4.93
CA LEU A 119 -9.33 0.24 6.28
C LEU A 119 -9.46 1.54 7.07
N PHE A 120 -10.47 1.64 7.91
CA PHE A 120 -10.73 2.83 8.70
C PHE A 120 -11.48 2.46 9.97
N ARG A 121 -11.08 3.01 11.10
CA ARG A 121 -11.82 2.90 12.37
C ARG A 121 -12.02 4.29 12.94
N TYR A 122 -13.25 4.58 13.38
CA TYR A 122 -13.58 5.75 14.16
C TYR A 122 -14.23 5.32 15.47
N ASP A 123 -13.56 5.63 16.58
CA ASP A 123 -14.07 5.41 17.92
C ASP A 123 -14.17 6.75 18.67
N PRO A 124 -15.39 7.29 18.87
CA PRO A 124 -15.59 8.56 19.56
C PRO A 124 -15.23 8.54 21.05
N ASP A 125 -14.93 7.38 21.63
CA ASP A 125 -14.50 7.26 23.03
C ASP A 125 -12.98 7.43 23.21
N GLN A 126 -12.19 7.48 22.12
CA GLN A 126 -10.72 7.63 22.18
C GLN A 126 -10.26 9.08 22.42
N GLY A 127 -11.07 10.07 22.07
CA GLY A 127 -10.66 11.47 22.15
C GLY A 127 -11.75 12.48 21.83
N THR A 128 -11.34 13.72 21.57
CA THR A 128 -12.26 14.85 21.31
C THR A 128 -12.18 15.35 19.88
N THR A 129 -11.01 15.26 19.26
CA THR A 129 -10.78 15.63 17.86
C THR A 129 -10.91 14.40 16.95
N PHE A 130 -11.22 14.61 15.66
CA PHE A 130 -11.33 13.47 14.74
C PHE A 130 -10.03 12.68 14.62
N SER A 131 -8.88 13.36 14.63
CA SER A 131 -7.58 12.70 14.53
C SER A 131 -7.22 11.82 15.72
N GLU A 132 -7.76 12.10 16.92
CA GLU A 132 -7.60 11.22 18.08
C GLU A 132 -8.52 10.00 18.01
N CYS A 133 -9.67 10.15 17.34
CA CYS A 133 -10.69 9.13 17.26
C CYS A 133 -10.57 8.23 16.02
N VAL A 134 -9.80 8.63 15.01
CA VAL A 134 -9.60 7.89 13.76
C VAL A 134 -8.30 7.11 13.78
N SER A 135 -8.37 5.86 13.34
CA SER A 135 -7.22 4.99 13.09
C SER A 135 -7.30 4.43 11.66
N LEU A 136 -6.16 4.41 10.98
CA LEU A 136 -5.96 3.80 9.65
C LEU A 136 -5.13 2.51 9.75
N ASP A 137 -5.07 1.90 10.94
CA ASP A 137 -4.24 0.72 11.18
C ASP A 137 -4.64 -0.46 10.28
N GLY A 138 -3.66 -1.27 9.90
CA GLY A 138 -3.84 -2.42 9.01
C GLY A 138 -3.81 -2.07 7.52
N ASN A 139 -3.82 -0.80 7.14
CA ASN A 139 -3.50 -0.41 5.76
C ASN A 139 -1.99 -0.55 5.49
N PRO A 140 -1.57 -1.13 4.35
CA PRO A 140 -0.17 -1.18 3.97
C PRO A 140 0.37 0.19 3.57
N ALA A 141 1.67 0.40 3.76
CA ALA A 141 2.42 1.57 3.30
C ALA A 141 1.70 2.92 3.57
N LEU A 142 1.40 3.22 4.84
CA LEU A 142 0.62 4.41 5.24
C LEU A 142 1.17 5.73 4.70
N GLU A 143 2.48 5.83 4.56
CA GLU A 143 3.14 7.04 4.07
C GLU A 143 3.17 7.17 2.54
N ALA A 144 2.95 6.07 1.82
CA ALA A 144 2.93 6.08 0.37
C ALA A 144 1.50 6.25 -0.18
N ASP A 145 1.42 6.87 -1.35
CA ASP A 145 0.19 6.93 -2.15
C ASP A 145 -0.31 5.52 -2.48
N TRP A 146 0.61 4.67 -2.96
CA TRP A 146 0.35 3.30 -3.36
C TRP A 146 1.35 2.36 -2.68
N PRO A 147 0.90 1.22 -2.13
CA PRO A 147 1.78 0.09 -1.83
C PRO A 147 2.41 -0.46 -3.11
N GLU A 148 3.51 -1.20 -2.98
CA GLU A 148 4.19 -1.82 -4.11
C GLU A 148 3.95 -3.34 -4.14
N TYR A 149 4.00 -3.92 -5.34
CA TYR A 149 3.96 -5.36 -5.56
C TYR A 149 5.00 -5.79 -6.59
N THR A 150 5.38 -7.06 -6.57
CA THR A 150 6.30 -7.63 -7.55
C THR A 150 5.55 -8.35 -8.65
N LEU A 151 5.75 -7.91 -9.90
CA LEU A 151 5.26 -8.57 -11.10
C LEU A 151 6.35 -9.48 -11.68
N ALA A 152 6.08 -10.78 -11.78
CA ALA A 152 6.94 -11.74 -12.47
C ALA A 152 6.53 -11.87 -13.95
N TYR A 153 7.48 -11.83 -14.87
CA TYR A 153 7.27 -11.97 -16.31
C TYR A 153 8.38 -12.78 -16.98
N ALA A 154 8.09 -13.38 -18.12
CA ALA A 154 9.08 -14.05 -18.96
C ALA A 154 9.68 -13.06 -19.97
N ASP A 155 11.01 -13.01 -20.03
CA ASP A 155 11.73 -12.26 -21.07
C ASP A 155 11.73 -13.00 -22.43
N GLU A 156 12.39 -12.41 -23.43
CA GLU A 156 12.48 -12.98 -24.78
C GLU A 156 13.21 -14.34 -24.81
N ALA A 157 14.09 -14.60 -23.83
CA ALA A 157 14.80 -15.85 -23.65
C ALA A 157 14.01 -16.88 -22.82
N GLY A 158 12.81 -16.51 -22.33
CA GLY A 158 11.96 -17.35 -21.50
C GLY A 158 12.39 -17.42 -20.03
N GLN A 159 13.33 -16.58 -19.59
CA GLN A 159 13.74 -16.50 -18.19
C GLN A 159 12.76 -15.64 -17.40
N THR A 160 12.53 -16.01 -16.14
CA THR A 160 11.64 -15.25 -15.26
C THR A 160 12.38 -14.03 -14.71
N GLN A 161 11.89 -12.85 -15.06
CA GLN A 161 12.28 -11.57 -14.53
C GLN A 161 11.23 -11.06 -13.55
N LYS A 162 11.63 -10.16 -12.66
CA LYS A 162 10.76 -9.52 -11.66
C LYS A 162 10.87 -8.01 -11.79
N MET A 163 9.76 -7.30 -11.60
CA MET A 163 9.75 -5.84 -11.48
C MET A 163 8.84 -5.41 -10.33
N THR A 164 9.22 -4.36 -9.64
CA THR A 164 8.42 -3.76 -8.57
C THR A 164 7.58 -2.63 -9.14
N LEU A 165 6.28 -2.64 -8.84
CA LEU A 165 5.30 -1.70 -9.37
C LEU A 165 4.36 -1.20 -8.28
N PRO A 166 3.84 0.04 -8.38
CA PRO A 166 2.80 0.51 -7.48
C PRO A 166 1.48 -0.23 -7.76
N MET A 167 0.82 -0.71 -6.71
CA MET A 167 -0.53 -1.28 -6.75
C MET A 167 -1.56 -0.15 -6.81
N THR A 168 -1.87 0.34 -8.01
CA THR A 168 -2.88 1.38 -8.19
C THR A 168 -4.30 0.80 -8.23
N PHE A 169 -5.32 1.66 -8.18
CA PHE A 169 -6.70 1.22 -8.41
C PHE A 169 -6.89 0.55 -9.78
N ALA A 170 -6.12 0.93 -10.81
CA ALA A 170 -6.20 0.27 -12.12
C ALA A 170 -5.62 -1.14 -12.10
N ASP A 171 -4.56 -1.41 -11.33
CA ASP A 171 -4.00 -2.76 -11.18
C ASP A 171 -5.03 -3.71 -10.56
N PHE A 172 -5.74 -3.25 -9.52
CA PHE A 172 -6.90 -3.96 -8.97
C PHE A 172 -8.01 -4.11 -10.01
N ALA A 173 -8.39 -3.04 -10.70
CA ALA A 173 -9.47 -3.07 -11.69
C ALA A 173 -9.20 -4.06 -12.84
N LEU A 174 -7.93 -4.23 -13.25
CA LEU A 174 -7.54 -5.18 -14.30
C LEU A 174 -7.91 -6.63 -13.94
N THR A 175 -7.97 -6.94 -12.64
CA THR A 175 -8.32 -8.28 -12.14
C THR A 175 -9.82 -8.57 -12.08
N GLU A 176 -10.67 -7.58 -12.36
CA GLU A 176 -12.12 -7.70 -12.26
C GLU A 176 -12.83 -7.52 -13.62
N GLY A 177 -13.75 -8.43 -13.94
CA GLY A 177 -14.52 -8.39 -15.18
C GLY A 177 -15.32 -7.09 -15.37
N ARG A 178 -15.77 -6.46 -14.27
CA ARG A 178 -16.52 -5.20 -14.31
C ARG A 178 -15.71 -3.97 -14.78
N PHE A 179 -14.40 -4.10 -14.94
CA PHE A 179 -13.53 -3.07 -15.52
C PHE A 179 -12.81 -3.52 -16.81
N ALA A 180 -13.13 -4.70 -17.36
CA ALA A 180 -12.41 -5.23 -18.50
C ALA A 180 -12.49 -4.35 -19.77
N LYS A 181 -13.55 -3.55 -19.94
CA LYS A 181 -13.75 -2.69 -21.13
C LYS A 181 -12.92 -1.40 -21.11
N GLN A 182 -12.37 -1.07 -19.95
CA GLN A 182 -11.61 0.15 -19.66
C GLN A 182 -10.14 -0.02 -20.08
N PHE A 183 -9.74 -1.25 -20.39
CA PHE A 183 -8.39 -1.58 -20.82
C PHE A 183 -8.32 -1.89 -22.31
N LYS A 184 -7.21 -1.50 -22.92
CA LYS A 184 -6.81 -1.95 -24.26
C LYS A 184 -5.35 -2.38 -24.23
N LYS A 185 -5.05 -3.54 -24.81
CA LYS A 185 -3.66 -3.96 -24.98
C LYS A 185 -3.00 -3.09 -26.04
N ALA A 186 -1.90 -2.41 -25.70
CA ALA A 186 -1.05 -1.75 -26.69
C ALA A 186 -0.19 -2.79 -27.40
N PRO A 187 -0.23 -2.86 -28.74
CA PRO A 187 0.71 -3.66 -29.50
C PRO A 187 2.16 -3.20 -29.23
N GLN A 188 3.13 -4.12 -29.28
CA GLN A 188 4.52 -3.80 -28.91
C GLN A 188 5.15 -2.80 -29.88
N GLU A 189 4.74 -2.84 -31.14
CA GLU A 189 5.17 -1.91 -32.18
C GLU A 189 4.72 -0.46 -31.96
N THR A 190 3.71 -0.24 -31.10
CA THR A 190 3.22 1.10 -30.78
C THR A 190 3.85 1.66 -29.50
N TRP A 191 4.77 0.94 -28.86
CA TRP A 191 5.40 1.41 -27.63
C TRP A 191 6.34 2.58 -27.93
N ASN A 192 6.12 3.69 -27.22
CA ASN A 192 6.91 4.90 -27.32
C ASN A 192 7.08 5.52 -25.93
N ASP A 193 7.80 6.65 -25.89
CA ASP A 193 8.11 7.40 -24.66
C ASP A 193 6.92 8.22 -24.15
N ASP A 194 5.92 8.48 -25.01
CA ASP A 194 4.67 9.17 -24.63
C ASP A 194 3.75 8.27 -23.79
N MET A 195 4.04 6.96 -23.70
CA MET A 195 3.33 6.05 -22.80
C MET A 195 3.92 6.13 -21.40
N VAL A 196 3.11 6.62 -20.46
CA VAL A 196 3.54 6.88 -19.07
C VAL A 196 2.86 5.91 -18.12
N LEU A 197 3.59 5.41 -17.12
CA LEU A 197 3.03 4.57 -16.08
C LEU A 197 1.92 5.33 -15.35
N LEU A 198 0.77 4.71 -15.12
CA LEU A 198 -0.41 5.39 -14.57
C LEU A 198 -0.10 6.14 -13.25
N ALA A 199 0.69 5.54 -12.36
CA ALA A 199 1.05 6.13 -11.08
C ALA A 199 1.86 7.43 -11.21
N ASP A 200 2.59 7.61 -12.31
CA ASP A 200 3.33 8.84 -12.59
C ASP A 200 2.47 9.80 -13.41
N PHE A 201 1.67 9.29 -14.34
CA PHE A 201 0.72 10.09 -15.13
C PHE A 201 -0.23 10.92 -14.26
N ILE A 202 -0.76 10.34 -13.18
CA ILE A 202 -1.68 11.05 -12.27
C ILE A 202 -1.00 12.18 -11.48
N LYS A 203 0.33 12.20 -11.38
CA LYS A 203 1.09 13.27 -10.70
C LYS A 203 1.36 14.45 -11.64
N LEU A 204 1.26 14.24 -12.95
CA LEU A 204 1.44 15.29 -13.95
C LEU A 204 0.29 16.29 -13.88
N SER A 205 0.60 17.56 -14.14
CA SER A 205 -0.39 18.62 -14.32
C SER A 205 -1.20 18.40 -15.61
N GLU A 206 -2.36 19.06 -15.73
CA GLU A 206 -3.23 18.91 -16.90
C GLU A 206 -2.51 19.22 -18.23
N SER A 207 -1.60 20.20 -18.24
CA SER A 207 -0.82 20.55 -19.44
C SER A 207 0.23 19.52 -19.81
N GLU A 208 0.82 18.83 -18.82
CA GLU A 208 1.84 17.81 -19.05
C GLU A 208 1.25 16.48 -19.52
N ARG A 209 -0.06 16.28 -19.31
CA ARG A 209 -0.77 15.08 -19.75
C ARG A 209 -1.11 15.10 -21.25
N ASP A 210 -1.05 16.26 -21.91
CA ASP A 210 -1.36 16.35 -23.33
C ASP A 210 -0.36 15.52 -24.15
N GLY A 211 -0.87 14.70 -25.06
CA GLY A 211 -0.06 13.74 -25.83
C GLY A 211 0.43 12.50 -25.05
N CYS A 212 0.26 12.43 -23.72
CA CYS A 212 0.66 11.27 -22.93
C CYS A 212 -0.43 10.19 -22.90
N PHE A 213 -0.01 8.93 -22.86
CA PHE A 213 -0.91 7.78 -22.86
C PHE A 213 -0.70 6.91 -21.61
N PRO A 214 -1.63 6.92 -20.63
CA PRO A 214 -1.45 6.18 -19.39
C PRO A 214 -1.61 4.68 -19.59
N PHE A 215 -0.70 3.90 -18.99
CA PHE A 215 -0.76 2.45 -18.99
C PHE A 215 -0.36 1.84 -17.64
N ILE A 216 -0.74 0.58 -17.43
CA ILE A 216 -0.18 -0.28 -16.37
C ILE A 216 0.51 -1.48 -17.01
N TRP A 217 1.51 -2.01 -16.31
CA TRP A 217 2.14 -3.27 -16.73
C TRP A 217 1.25 -4.45 -16.34
N ALA A 218 1.16 -5.41 -17.25
CA ALA A 218 0.47 -6.66 -17.02
C ALA A 218 1.19 -7.79 -17.77
N VAL A 219 0.78 -9.02 -17.50
CA VAL A 219 1.26 -10.20 -18.24
C VAL A 219 0.15 -10.82 -19.08
N ASP A 220 0.50 -11.26 -20.29
CA ASP A 220 -0.42 -12.01 -21.13
C ASP A 220 -0.52 -13.49 -20.68
N LYS A 221 -1.38 -14.27 -21.35
CA LYS A 221 -1.57 -15.71 -21.06
C LYS A 221 -0.31 -16.56 -21.22
N LYS A 222 0.77 -16.02 -21.82
CA LYS A 222 2.06 -16.67 -21.99
C LYS A 222 3.12 -16.10 -21.04
N ASN A 223 2.71 -15.38 -19.99
CA ASN A 223 3.57 -14.68 -19.04
C ASN A 223 4.47 -13.61 -19.67
N ARG A 224 4.14 -13.09 -20.85
CA ARG A 224 4.93 -12.02 -21.48
C ARG A 224 4.40 -10.66 -21.06
N LEU A 225 5.32 -9.73 -20.87
CA LEU A 225 5.02 -8.37 -20.47
C LEU A 225 4.16 -7.65 -21.53
N MET A 226 3.14 -6.93 -21.09
CA MET A 226 2.27 -6.10 -21.92
C MET A 226 1.91 -4.79 -21.23
N ARG A 227 1.74 -3.73 -22.04
CA ARG A 227 1.17 -2.45 -21.61
C ARG A 227 -0.36 -2.50 -21.77
N ALA A 228 -1.07 -2.44 -20.65
CA ALA A 228 -2.53 -2.29 -20.63
C ALA A 228 -2.86 -0.79 -20.56
N MET A 229 -3.30 -0.24 -21.68
CA MET A 229 -3.72 1.16 -21.77
C MET A 229 -4.98 1.37 -20.95
N VAL A 230 -5.02 2.48 -20.21
CA VAL A 230 -6.08 2.80 -19.26
C VAL A 230 -6.99 3.86 -19.86
N SER A 231 -8.31 3.63 -19.86
CA SER A 231 -9.27 4.64 -20.30
C SER A 231 -9.29 5.86 -19.37
N GLN A 232 -9.61 7.05 -19.91
CA GLN A 232 -9.71 8.28 -19.09
C GLN A 232 -10.65 8.13 -17.88
N ALA A 233 -11.76 7.41 -18.04
CA ALA A 233 -12.69 7.17 -16.94
C ALA A 233 -12.03 6.41 -15.78
N LEU A 234 -11.18 5.43 -16.10
CA LEU A 234 -10.45 4.66 -15.09
C LEU A 234 -9.28 5.46 -14.50
N VAL A 235 -8.66 6.37 -15.26
CA VAL A 235 -7.72 7.36 -14.70
C VAL A 235 -8.43 8.21 -13.64
N ASN A 236 -9.59 8.78 -13.97
CA ASN A 236 -10.37 9.59 -13.02
C ASN A 236 -10.76 8.78 -11.78
N ALA A 237 -11.05 7.48 -11.93
CA ALA A 237 -11.32 6.61 -10.79
C ALA A 237 -10.09 6.40 -9.90
N CYS A 238 -8.89 6.27 -10.48
CA CYS A 238 -7.64 6.16 -9.71
C CYS A 238 -7.33 7.45 -8.95
N GLU A 239 -7.49 8.60 -9.59
CA GLU A 239 -7.32 9.91 -8.94
C GLU A 239 -8.31 10.09 -7.79
N GLU A 240 -9.56 9.69 -7.98
CA GLU A 240 -10.60 9.81 -6.96
C GLU A 240 -10.33 8.87 -5.77
N ARG A 241 -9.86 7.64 -6.00
CA ARG A 241 -9.43 6.74 -4.91
C ARG A 241 -8.22 7.29 -4.16
N LEU A 242 -7.27 7.89 -4.87
CA LEU A 242 -6.10 8.50 -4.24
C LEU A 242 -6.49 9.75 -3.42
N ALA A 243 -7.38 10.60 -3.95
CA ALA A 243 -7.91 11.74 -3.22
C ALA A 243 -8.66 11.31 -1.95
N PHE A 244 -9.45 10.23 -2.01
CA PHE A 244 -10.09 9.67 -0.82
C PHE A 244 -9.06 9.17 0.20
N TRP A 245 -8.00 8.50 -0.24
CA TRP A 245 -6.90 8.10 0.64
C TRP A 245 -6.25 9.30 1.34
N HIS A 246 -5.97 10.38 0.61
CA HIS A 246 -5.44 11.62 1.19
C HIS A 246 -6.40 12.27 2.19
N GLN A 247 -7.72 12.26 1.92
CA GLN A 247 -8.73 12.74 2.88
C GLN A 247 -8.71 11.92 4.18
N LEU A 248 -8.57 10.60 4.09
CA LEU A 248 -8.45 9.75 5.28
C LEU A 248 -7.18 10.07 6.07
N LYS A 249 -6.05 10.25 5.38
CA LYS A 249 -4.78 10.64 6.01
C LYS A 249 -4.88 11.99 6.73
N ASP A 250 -5.52 12.97 6.10
CA ASP A 250 -5.75 14.30 6.69
C ASP A 250 -6.57 14.21 7.98
N VAL A 251 -7.71 13.51 7.93
CA VAL A 251 -8.57 13.30 9.11
C VAL A 251 -7.83 12.59 10.25
N ALA A 252 -7.03 11.59 9.92
CA ALA A 252 -6.23 10.82 10.88
C ALA A 252 -4.94 11.56 11.33
N LYS A 253 -4.62 12.71 10.72
CA LYS A 253 -3.32 13.39 10.84
C LYS A 253 -2.12 12.49 10.57
N VAL A 254 -2.28 11.47 9.71
CA VAL A 254 -1.17 10.66 9.19
C VAL A 254 -0.47 11.53 8.16
N THR A 255 0.50 12.32 8.62
CA THR A 255 1.28 13.21 7.78
C THR A 255 2.51 12.46 7.26
N ALA A 256 2.68 12.45 5.94
CA ALA A 256 3.96 12.08 5.33
C ALA A 256 4.98 13.17 5.70
N GLY A 257 5.68 12.94 6.81
CA GLY A 257 6.45 13.95 7.50
C GLY A 257 5.53 14.93 8.20
N ALA A 258 5.52 14.91 9.53
CA ALA A 258 4.97 16.01 10.30
C ALA A 258 5.56 17.31 9.72
N ILE A 259 4.72 18.11 9.07
CA ILE A 259 5.08 19.48 8.78
C ILE A 259 5.13 20.13 10.15
N ASP A 260 6.34 20.23 10.69
CA ASP A 260 6.58 21.00 11.87
C ASP A 260 6.30 22.46 11.51
N GLU A 261 5.07 22.90 11.79
CA GLU A 261 4.64 24.28 11.59
C GLU A 261 5.62 25.24 12.28
N SER A 262 6.27 24.82 13.36
CA SER A 262 7.31 25.60 14.02
C SER A 262 8.57 25.69 13.15
N ALA A 263 9.00 24.62 12.48
CA ALA A 263 10.12 24.64 11.54
C ALA A 263 9.83 25.46 10.28
N ILE A 264 8.59 25.45 9.76
CA ILE A 264 8.21 26.32 8.63
C ILE A 264 8.19 27.79 9.07
N VAL A 265 7.64 28.10 10.25
CA VAL A 265 7.61 29.46 10.80
C VAL A 265 9.03 29.95 11.12
N GLU A 266 9.90 29.09 11.65
CA GLU A 266 11.31 29.41 11.89
C GLU A 266 12.06 29.64 10.58
N LYS A 267 11.83 28.81 9.56
CA LYS A 267 12.43 28.98 8.23
C LYS A 267 11.96 30.26 7.55
N ALA A 268 10.67 30.58 7.62
CA ALA A 268 10.11 31.83 7.11
C ALA A 268 10.65 33.05 7.87
N ARG A 269 10.80 32.97 9.20
CA ARG A 269 11.44 34.02 10.00
C ARG A 269 12.92 34.20 9.64
N ALA A 270 13.64 33.11 9.43
CA ALA A 270 15.04 33.13 9.03
C ALA A 270 15.22 33.73 7.63
N GLU A 271 14.34 33.41 6.67
CA GLU A 271 14.34 33.99 5.32
C GLU A 271 14.02 35.49 5.34
N ILE A 272 13.04 35.93 6.14
CA ILE A 272 12.71 37.35 6.30
C ILE A 272 13.88 38.12 6.96
N LEU A 273 14.50 37.54 7.99
CA LEU A 273 15.70 38.09 8.62
C LEU A 273 16.85 38.17 7.62
N ALA A 274 17.11 37.12 6.84
CA ALA A 274 18.14 37.12 5.82
C ALA A 274 17.88 38.19 4.76
N HIS A 275 16.62 38.39 4.34
CA HIS A 275 16.25 39.40 3.35
C HIS A 275 16.41 40.83 3.88
N LEU A 276 16.06 41.06 5.15
CA LEU A 276 16.30 42.34 5.84
C LEU A 276 17.79 42.60 6.02
N THR A 277 18.56 41.58 6.40
CA THR A 277 20.02 41.68 6.59
C THR A 277 20.72 41.92 5.26
N ALA A 278 20.32 41.26 4.17
CA ALA A 278 20.83 41.51 2.83
C ALA A 278 20.50 42.93 2.33
N SER A 279 19.30 43.44 2.67
CA SER A 279 18.91 44.81 2.35
C SER A 279 19.70 45.85 3.15
N LEU A 280 20.02 45.55 4.41
CA LEU A 280 20.86 46.37 5.29
C LEU A 280 22.36 46.31 4.93
N VAL A 281 22.87 45.14 4.53
CA VAL A 281 24.26 44.95 4.06
C VAL A 281 24.47 45.60 2.69
N GLY A 282 23.45 45.64 1.82
CA GLY A 282 23.46 46.41 0.58
C GLY A 282 23.61 47.93 0.76
N LEU A 283 23.36 48.45 1.97
CA LEU A 283 23.52 49.86 2.34
C LEU A 283 24.84 50.15 3.08
N GLY A 284 25.64 49.13 3.41
CA GLY A 284 26.83 49.25 4.26
C GLY A 284 28.03 48.45 3.76
N SER A 285 28.79 49.04 2.83
CA SER A 285 30.24 48.86 2.61
C SER A 285 30.85 47.44 2.53
N GLY A 286 31.26 47.06 1.31
CA GLY A 286 32.64 46.67 0.93
C GLY A 286 33.44 45.64 1.74
N GLY A 287 33.74 44.49 1.11
CA GLY A 287 34.83 43.57 1.51
C GLY A 287 34.70 42.16 0.91
N VAL A 288 35.76 41.64 0.30
CA VAL A 288 35.87 40.36 -0.45
C VAL A 288 36.28 39.16 0.46
N PRO A 289 36.46 37.89 -0.01
CA PRO A 289 35.66 36.74 0.44
C PRO A 289 36.48 35.61 1.14
N ALA A 290 35.81 34.66 1.81
CA ALA A 290 36.36 33.36 2.27
C ALA A 290 35.19 32.53 2.82
N GLU A 291 35.12 31.19 2.83
CA GLU A 291 35.78 30.06 2.18
C GLU A 291 34.87 28.85 2.54
N SER A 292 34.88 27.84 1.68
CA SER A 292 34.09 26.60 1.74
C SER A 292 34.43 25.69 2.95
N ALA A 293 33.44 25.03 3.53
CA ALA A 293 33.60 23.72 4.17
C ALA A 293 32.28 22.92 4.17
N ALA A 294 32.24 21.84 3.40
CA ALA A 294 31.24 20.78 3.48
C ALA A 294 31.66 19.73 4.53
N PRO A 295 30.72 19.02 5.18
CA PRO A 295 31.02 17.73 5.80
C PRO A 295 30.63 16.55 4.88
N THR A 296 31.53 15.58 4.88
CA THR A 296 31.55 14.29 4.18
C THR A 296 30.47 13.31 4.66
N PRO A 297 29.97 12.41 3.78
CA PRO A 297 29.02 11.35 4.14
C PRO A 297 29.70 10.13 4.78
N ALA A 298 28.98 9.47 5.69
CA ALA A 298 29.38 8.20 6.28
C ALA A 298 29.29 7.06 5.26
N SER A 299 30.29 6.18 5.31
CA SER A 299 30.58 5.09 4.38
C SER A 299 29.62 3.89 4.46
N PRO A 300 29.50 3.09 3.38
CA PRO A 300 28.62 1.95 3.25
C PRO A 300 29.20 0.70 3.94
N VAL A 301 28.32 -0.17 4.44
CA VAL A 301 28.71 -1.49 4.98
C VAL A 301 29.06 -2.44 3.85
N ALA A 302 30.16 -3.15 4.08
CA ALA A 302 30.97 -3.93 3.15
C ALA A 302 30.32 -5.23 2.67
N ALA A 303 30.70 -5.62 1.46
CA ALA A 303 30.60 -6.98 0.92
C ALA A 303 31.86 -7.81 1.28
N ALA A 304 31.67 -9.08 1.63
CA ALA A 304 32.62 -10.22 1.57
C ALA A 304 31.90 -11.47 2.16
N ALA A 305 32.04 -12.74 1.76
CA ALA A 305 32.86 -13.48 0.81
C ALA A 305 32.15 -14.83 0.48
N ASP A 306 32.66 -15.57 -0.51
CA ASP A 306 32.10 -16.77 -1.16
C ASP A 306 31.20 -17.71 -0.31
N GLY A 307 29.94 -17.84 -0.73
CA GLY A 307 29.04 -18.94 -0.38
C GLY A 307 28.22 -18.80 0.90
N TYR A 308 28.40 -17.73 1.69
CA TYR A 308 27.57 -17.45 2.87
C TYR A 308 26.51 -16.37 2.60
N GLU A 309 25.25 -16.77 2.60
CA GLU A 309 24.07 -15.91 2.66
C GLU A 309 23.60 -15.78 4.11
N SER A 310 23.49 -14.54 4.61
CA SER A 310 23.06 -14.24 5.97
C SER A 310 21.55 -14.43 6.15
N VAL A 311 21.13 -14.81 7.36
CA VAL A 311 19.72 -14.78 7.76
C VAL A 311 19.13 -13.38 7.56
N TYR A 312 17.95 -13.29 6.95
CA TYR A 312 17.22 -12.04 6.77
C TYR A 312 15.72 -12.23 7.00
N ILE A 313 15.03 -11.12 7.25
CA ILE A 313 13.57 -11.09 7.38
C ILE A 313 13.07 -10.07 6.36
N ASP A 314 12.10 -10.46 5.54
CA ASP A 314 11.28 -9.54 4.77
C ASP A 314 10.40 -8.75 5.75
N THR A 315 11.05 -7.79 6.41
CA THR A 315 10.55 -7.02 7.55
C THR A 315 9.17 -6.41 7.29
N PRO A 316 8.85 -5.92 6.07
CA PRO A 316 7.50 -5.44 5.74
C PRO A 316 6.39 -6.50 5.80
N GLU A 317 6.72 -7.78 5.67
CA GLU A 317 5.77 -8.90 5.72
C GLU A 317 5.64 -9.51 7.13
N CYS A 318 6.39 -8.98 8.11
CA CYS A 318 6.39 -9.50 9.48
C CYS A 318 5.04 -9.31 10.18
N SER A 319 4.48 -10.41 10.70
CA SER A 319 3.22 -10.44 11.46
C SER A 319 3.39 -10.23 12.98
N ALA A 320 4.60 -9.94 13.46
CA ALA A 320 4.93 -9.72 14.87
C ALA A 320 4.41 -10.82 15.84
N CYS A 321 4.56 -12.10 15.45
CA CYS A 321 4.07 -13.25 16.21
C CYS A 321 5.00 -13.76 17.33
N ASP A 322 6.09 -13.05 17.62
CA ASP A 322 7.10 -13.34 18.67
C ASP A 322 7.88 -14.67 18.56
N GLU A 323 7.58 -15.53 17.58
CA GLU A 323 8.25 -16.82 17.45
C GLU A 323 9.76 -16.67 17.18
N CYS A 324 10.17 -15.80 16.26
CA CYS A 324 11.58 -15.64 15.91
C CYS A 324 12.41 -15.01 17.05
N THR A 325 11.88 -13.98 17.73
CA THR A 325 12.53 -13.33 18.87
C THR A 325 12.57 -14.25 20.09
N THR A 326 11.60 -15.15 20.26
CA THR A 326 11.63 -16.18 21.32
C THR A 326 12.64 -17.28 21.03
N ILE A 327 12.76 -17.72 19.77
CA ILE A 327 13.66 -18.81 19.37
C ILE A 327 15.12 -18.34 19.33
N ALA A 328 15.38 -17.13 18.84
CA ALA A 328 16.72 -16.58 18.67
C ALA A 328 16.79 -15.08 19.10
N PRO A 329 16.66 -14.78 20.41
CA PRO A 329 16.58 -13.41 20.94
C PRO A 329 17.86 -12.58 20.75
N LYS A 330 18.98 -13.23 20.47
CA LYS A 330 20.26 -12.56 20.20
C LYS A 330 20.43 -12.19 18.73
N ALA A 331 19.62 -12.76 17.84
CA ALA A 331 19.68 -12.50 16.40
C ALA A 331 18.54 -11.59 15.93
N PHE A 332 17.35 -11.72 16.54
CA PHE A 332 16.16 -10.95 16.16
C PHE A 332 15.66 -10.07 17.30
N VAL A 333 15.30 -8.82 16.95
CA VAL A 333 14.59 -7.89 17.84
C VAL A 333 13.50 -7.17 17.06
N TYR A 334 12.59 -6.52 17.76
CA TYR A 334 11.65 -5.60 17.13
C TYR A 334 12.25 -4.21 17.02
N ASN A 335 12.05 -3.57 15.88
CA ASN A 335 12.30 -2.14 15.72
C ASN A 335 11.17 -1.30 16.35
N ASP A 336 11.28 0.03 16.29
CA ASP A 336 10.28 0.95 16.85
C ASP A 336 8.90 0.83 16.19
N GLN A 337 8.82 0.22 15.01
CA GLN A 337 7.58 -0.07 14.27
C GLN A 337 7.00 -1.46 14.60
N LYS A 338 7.56 -2.17 15.60
CA LYS A 338 7.20 -3.54 15.97
C LYS A 338 7.36 -4.57 14.85
N LEU A 339 8.31 -4.34 13.93
CA LEU A 339 8.68 -5.30 12.90
C LEU A 339 9.98 -6.03 13.30
N ALA A 340 10.01 -7.34 13.12
CA ALA A 340 11.19 -8.13 13.47
C ALA A 340 12.34 -7.84 12.48
N ILE A 341 13.49 -7.46 13.01
CA ILE A 341 14.72 -7.18 12.26
C ILE A 341 15.85 -8.08 12.74
N VAL A 342 16.83 -8.32 11.86
CA VAL A 342 18.07 -9.03 12.19
C VAL A 342 19.09 -8.04 12.75
N VAL A 343 19.49 -8.21 14.00
CA VAL A 343 20.54 -7.39 14.65
C VAL A 343 21.88 -8.11 14.73
N ASN A 344 21.88 -9.44 14.68
CA ASN A 344 23.09 -10.24 14.65
C ASN A 344 22.87 -11.52 13.84
N PRO A 345 23.29 -11.56 12.56
CA PRO A 345 23.15 -12.73 11.70
C PRO A 345 23.89 -13.99 12.17
N GLN A 346 24.81 -13.85 13.14
CA GLN A 346 25.54 -14.95 13.79
C GLN A 346 25.12 -15.14 15.26
N GLY A 347 24.02 -14.50 15.68
CA GLY A 347 23.55 -14.47 17.07
C GLY A 347 22.93 -15.77 17.58
N ALA A 348 22.70 -16.75 16.70
CA ALA A 348 22.14 -18.06 17.04
C ALA A 348 22.71 -19.17 16.14
N LYS A 349 22.38 -20.43 16.46
CA LYS A 349 22.74 -21.59 15.64
C LYS A 349 21.89 -21.63 14.38
N PHE A 350 22.41 -22.23 13.30
CA PHE A 350 21.63 -22.40 12.06
C PHE A 350 20.35 -23.19 12.29
N ALA A 351 20.37 -24.19 13.18
CA ALA A 351 19.17 -24.93 13.59
C ALA A 351 18.05 -24.04 14.15
N ASP A 352 18.40 -22.98 14.87
CA ASP A 352 17.44 -22.04 15.46
C ASP A 352 16.82 -21.14 14.39
N PHE A 353 17.61 -20.73 13.38
CA PHE A 353 17.10 -19.99 12.23
C PHE A 353 16.13 -20.81 11.37
N VAL A 354 16.46 -22.08 11.09
CA VAL A 354 15.56 -22.99 10.37
C VAL A 354 14.26 -23.20 11.15
N LYS A 355 14.35 -23.36 12.47
CA LYS A 355 13.18 -23.51 13.33
C LYS A 355 12.33 -22.23 13.39
N ALA A 356 12.96 -21.06 13.40
CA ALA A 356 12.28 -19.78 13.36
C ALA A 356 11.54 -19.56 12.03
N ALA A 357 12.12 -19.98 10.90
CA ALA A 357 11.45 -19.93 9.59
C ALA A 357 10.26 -20.90 9.52
N GLU A 358 10.40 -22.13 10.03
CA GLU A 358 9.31 -23.10 10.07
C GLU A 358 8.11 -22.67 10.91
N LYS A 359 8.35 -21.83 11.93
CA LYS A 359 7.33 -21.28 12.82
C LYS A 359 6.92 -19.86 12.47
N CYS A 360 7.50 -19.28 11.43
CA CYS A 360 7.15 -17.93 11.01
C CYS A 360 5.75 -17.95 10.41
N THR A 361 4.77 -17.39 11.12
CA THR A 361 3.36 -17.34 10.70
C THR A 361 3.18 -16.62 9.36
N SER A 362 3.99 -15.59 9.11
CA SER A 362 3.99 -14.84 7.85
C SER A 362 4.91 -15.44 6.77
N GLY A 363 5.74 -16.43 7.09
CA GLY A 363 6.69 -17.03 6.14
C GLY A 363 7.82 -16.11 5.66
N CYS A 364 7.98 -14.93 6.26
CA CYS A 364 8.89 -13.87 5.81
C CYS A 364 10.32 -13.97 6.38
N LEU A 365 10.70 -15.11 6.97
CA LEU A 365 12.01 -15.32 7.60
C LEU A 365 12.81 -16.32 6.77
N HIS A 366 13.98 -15.88 6.30
CA HIS A 366 14.87 -16.62 5.43
C HIS A 366 16.13 -17.01 6.22
N PRO A 367 16.33 -18.30 6.56
CA PRO A 367 17.48 -18.74 7.35
C PRO A 367 18.85 -18.47 6.73
N GLY A 368 18.91 -18.27 5.41
CA GLY A 368 20.14 -18.16 4.64
C GLY A 368 20.92 -19.48 4.63
N THR A 369 22.24 -19.38 4.63
CA THR A 369 23.16 -20.52 4.70
C THR A 369 23.82 -20.60 6.09
N PRO A 370 24.30 -21.78 6.52
CA PRO A 370 24.97 -21.92 7.81
C PRO A 370 26.31 -21.18 7.84
N TRP A 371 26.47 -20.30 8.81
CA TRP A 371 27.76 -19.64 9.07
C TRP A 371 28.79 -20.60 9.71
N ASN A 372 28.31 -21.71 10.31
CA ASN A 372 29.14 -22.76 10.90
C ASN A 372 28.78 -24.14 10.33
N MET A 373 29.60 -24.63 9.38
CA MET A 373 29.41 -25.93 8.74
C MET A 373 29.62 -27.14 9.68
N ASN A 374 30.12 -26.94 10.89
CA ASN A 374 30.37 -28.02 11.84
C ASN A 374 29.16 -28.30 12.77
N GLU A 375 28.01 -27.68 12.53
CA GLU A 375 26.80 -27.94 13.32
C GLU A 375 26.27 -29.37 13.09
N PRO A 376 25.86 -30.10 14.15
CA PRO A 376 25.30 -31.44 14.01
C PRO A 376 24.07 -31.47 13.08
N GLY A 377 24.11 -32.30 12.05
CA GLY A 377 23.00 -32.49 11.12
C GLY A 377 22.83 -31.38 10.07
N ILE A 378 23.90 -30.63 9.77
CA ILE A 378 23.87 -29.47 8.88
C ILE A 378 23.26 -29.73 7.50
N GLU A 379 23.57 -30.86 6.86
CA GLU A 379 23.02 -31.20 5.53
C GLU A 379 21.48 -31.33 5.57
N LYS A 380 20.93 -31.90 6.64
CA LYS A 380 19.48 -32.01 6.83
C LYS A 380 18.84 -30.66 7.14
N LEU A 381 19.54 -29.78 7.86
CA LEU A 381 19.07 -28.44 8.15
C LEU A 381 19.06 -27.57 6.88
N MET A 382 20.09 -27.67 6.03
CA MET A 382 20.14 -26.97 4.74
C MET A 382 19.01 -27.42 3.81
N ALA A 383 18.73 -28.72 3.72
CA ALA A 383 17.61 -29.23 2.94
C ALA A 383 16.24 -28.71 3.44
N ARG A 384 16.09 -28.48 4.75
CA ARG A 384 14.89 -27.88 5.35
C ARG A 384 14.82 -26.37 5.16
N ALA A 385 15.97 -25.69 5.14
CA ALA A 385 16.06 -24.25 4.91
C ALA A 385 15.74 -23.88 3.45
N ALA A 386 16.06 -24.75 2.48
CA ALA A 386 15.92 -24.50 1.05
C ALA A 386 14.51 -24.17 0.54
N LYS A 387 13.45 -24.42 1.35
CA LYS A 387 12.07 -24.02 1.03
C LYS A 387 11.68 -22.64 1.57
N TYR A 388 12.55 -22.06 2.41
CA TYR A 388 12.39 -20.77 3.06
C TYR A 388 13.44 -19.75 2.59
N ASN A 389 14.52 -20.17 1.95
CA ASN A 389 15.39 -19.29 1.16
C ASN A 389 14.82 -19.24 -0.25
#